data_AF-I3E0A8-F1
#
_entry.id   AF-I3E0A8-F1
#
_cell.length_a   1.000
_cell.length_b   1.000
_cell.length_c   1.000
_cell.angle_alpha   90.00
_cell.angle_beta   90.00
_cell.angle_gamma   90.00
#
_symmetry.space_group_name_H-M   'P 1'
#
loop_
_entity.id
_entity.type
_entity.pdbx_description
1 polymer ?
#
loop_
_entity_poly.entity_id
_entity_poly.type
_entity_poly.pdbx_seq_one_letter_code
_entity_poly.pdbx_strand_id
1 'polypeptide(L)'
;MELIQIALVLALVVLFAIPMGRYIARVFSLEETKLDRIFGFEKAIYKVSGITQSEMNWKQYAKALLLSNLAMFGICYVIIRFQGVLPGNPGGIDSMDPLLAFNTVSSFLTNTNLQHYSGESGLLYLFV
;
A
#
# COMPACT_ATOMS: atom_id res chain seq x y z
N MET A 1 -14.87 26.42 20.50
CA MET A 1 -13.57 25.88 20.05
C MET A 1 -13.78 24.67 19.15
N GLU A 2 -14.51 23.64 19.60
CA GLU A 2 -14.87 22.44 18.80
C GLU A 2 -15.42 22.76 17.40
N LEU A 3 -16.41 23.66 17.28
CA LEU A 3 -17.03 23.97 15.98
C LEU A 3 -16.05 24.63 15.00
N ILE A 4 -15.11 25.44 15.51
CA ILE A 4 -14.07 26.09 14.69
C ILE A 4 -13.07 25.04 14.22
N GLN A 5 -12.69 24.08 15.06
CA GLN A 5 -11.80 22.98 14.69
C GLN A 5 -12.43 22.09 13.60
N ILE A 6 -13.71 21.72 13.76
CA ILE A 6 -14.44 20.94 12.75
C ILE A 6 -14.50 21.71 11.42
N ALA A 7 -14.88 22.99 11.46
CA ALA A 7 -14.95 23.83 10.26
C ALA A 7 -13.58 23.95 9.57
N LEU A 8 -12.51 24.11 10.34
CA LEU A 8 -11.15 24.20 9.80
C LEU A 8 -10.71 22.88 9.15
N VAL A 9 -10.94 21.74 9.80
CA VAL A 9 -10.61 20.42 9.22
C VAL A 9 -11.38 20.19 7.92
N LEU A 10 -12.68 20.45 7.90
CA LEU A 10 -13.50 20.29 6.70
C LEU A 10 -13.04 21.24 5.57
N ALA A 11 -12.73 22.50 5.90
CA ALA A 11 -12.21 23.46 4.93
C ALA A 11 -10.89 22.99 4.32
N LEU A 12 -9.96 22.48 5.14
CA LEU A 12 -8.69 21.93 4.66
C LEU A 12 -8.90 20.67 3.80
N VAL A 13 -9.78 19.76 4.22
CA VAL A 13 -10.11 18.56 3.44
C VAL A 13 -10.64 18.95 2.06
N VAL A 14 -11.59 19.88 1.97
CA VAL A 14 -12.13 20.34 0.68
C VAL A 14 -11.05 21.04 -0.15
N LEU A 15 -10.24 21.90 0.49
CA LEU A 15 -9.16 22.63 -0.16
C LEU A 15 -8.15 21.68 -0.84
N PHE A 16 -7.83 20.54 -0.22
CA PHE A 16 -6.91 19.54 -0.78
C PHE A 16 -7.61 18.51 -1.68
N ALA A 17 -8.86 18.16 -1.39
CA ALA A 17 -9.62 17.18 -2.18
C ALA A 17 -9.87 17.69 -3.62
N ILE A 18 -10.12 18.99 -3.82
CA ILE A 18 -10.36 19.56 -5.15
C ILE A 18 -9.12 19.41 -6.08
N PRO A 19 -7.91 19.90 -5.72
CA PRO A 19 -6.74 19.74 -6.58
C PRO A 19 -6.34 18.26 -6.75
N MET A 20 -6.44 17.46 -5.69
CA MET A 20 -6.13 16.02 -5.76
C MET A 20 -7.12 15.29 -6.67
N GLY A 21 -8.41 15.56 -6.56
CA GLY A 21 -9.45 14.96 -7.41
C GLY A 21 -9.26 15.33 -8.88
N ARG A 22 -8.92 16.60 -9.18
CA ARG A 22 -8.60 17.04 -10.56
C ARG A 22 -7.37 16.32 -11.12
N TYR A 23 -6.36 16.09 -10.29
CA TYR A 23 -5.17 15.33 -10.70
C TYR A 23 -5.52 13.86 -10.99
N ILE A 24 -6.22 13.19 -10.08
CA ILE A 24 -6.68 11.81 -10.25
C ILE A 24 -7.51 11.68 -11.54
N ALA A 25 -8.46 12.58 -11.78
CA ALA A 25 -9.26 12.58 -13.00
C ALA A 25 -8.39 12.60 -14.28
N ARG A 26 -7.36 13.45 -14.33
CA ARG A 26 -6.44 13.50 -15.49
C ARG A 26 -5.65 12.21 -15.67
N VAL A 27 -5.15 11.63 -14.57
CA VAL A 27 -4.41 10.37 -14.60
C VAL A 27 -5.29 9.23 -15.13
N PHE A 28 -6.54 9.15 -14.68
CA PHE A 28 -7.49 8.15 -15.18
C PHE A 28 -7.94 8.40 -16.63
N SER A 29 -7.89 9.64 -17.10
CA SER A 29 -8.13 10.00 -18.51
C SER A 29 -6.92 9.80 -19.42
N LEU A 30 -5.79 9.30 -18.90
CA LEU A 30 -4.52 9.13 -19.63
C LEU A 30 -4.02 10.44 -20.28
N GLU A 31 -4.38 11.60 -19.70
CA GLU A 31 -3.88 12.90 -20.14
C GLU A 31 -2.47 13.14 -19.60
N GLU A 32 -1.58 13.71 -20.41
CA GLU A 32 -0.23 14.08 -19.96
C GLU A 32 -0.31 15.09 -18.82
N THR A 33 0.25 14.72 -17.67
CA THR A 33 0.34 15.62 -16.51
C THR A 33 1.72 16.27 -16.44
N LYS A 34 1.80 17.43 -15.79
CA LYS A 34 3.09 18.11 -15.55
C LYS A 34 4.07 17.25 -14.73
N LEU A 35 3.56 16.26 -13.98
CA LEU A 35 4.36 15.33 -13.17
C LEU A 35 5.02 14.25 -14.04
N ASP A 36 4.44 13.89 -15.18
CA ASP A 36 5.02 12.89 -16.10
C ASP A 36 6.37 13.37 -16.66
N ARG A 37 6.57 14.69 -16.75
CA ARG A 37 7.85 15.29 -17.14
C ARG A 37 8.93 15.16 -16.06
N ILE A 38 8.54 15.10 -14.79
CA ILE A 38 9.43 14.94 -13.64
C ILE A 38 9.70 13.44 -13.39
N PHE A 39 8.68 12.60 -13.54
CA PHE A 39 8.75 11.15 -13.34
C PHE A 39 9.04 10.37 -14.64
N GLY A 40 9.77 10.96 -15.59
CA GLY A 40 10.10 10.31 -16.88
C GLY A 40 10.85 8.96 -16.77
N PHE A 41 11.35 8.59 -15.59
CA PHE A 41 11.91 7.27 -15.30
C PHE A 41 10.86 6.15 -15.27
N GLU A 42 9.57 6.47 -15.21
CA GLU A 42 8.48 5.49 -15.27
C GLU A 42 8.56 4.61 -16.54
N LYS A 43 8.98 5.19 -17.67
CA LYS A 43 9.25 4.45 -18.90
C LYS A 43 10.35 3.40 -18.74
N ALA A 44 11.36 3.67 -17.90
CA ALA A 44 12.40 2.70 -17.60
C ALA A 44 11.85 1.57 -16.71
N ILE A 45 11.01 1.89 -15.72
CA ILE A 45 10.34 0.90 -14.87
C ILE A 45 9.44 -0.01 -15.71
N TYR A 46 8.60 0.54 -16.59
CA TYR A 46 7.75 -0.26 -17.49
C TYR A 46 8.57 -1.18 -18.39
N LYS A 47 9.69 -0.69 -18.93
CA LYS A 47 10.58 -1.50 -19.77
C LYS A 47 11.24 -2.64 -19.01
N VAL A 48 11.72 -2.40 -17.79
CA VAL A 48 12.37 -3.43 -16.95
C VAL A 48 11.35 -4.46 -16.46
N SER A 49 10.15 -4.02 -16.09
CA SER A 49 9.07 -4.90 -15.62
C SER A 49 8.33 -5.63 -16.75
N GLY A 50 8.65 -5.34 -18.02
CA GLY A 50 7.98 -5.92 -19.18
C GLY A 50 6.50 -5.52 -19.32
N ILE A 51 6.10 -4.40 -18.70
CA ILE A 51 4.72 -3.94 -18.68
C ILE A 51 4.43 -3.22 -20.01
N THR A 52 3.45 -3.73 -20.76
CA THR A 52 2.90 -3.06 -21.93
C THR A 52 1.71 -2.19 -21.53
N GLN A 53 1.61 -0.98 -22.07
CA GLN A 53 0.47 -0.06 -21.84
C GLN A 53 -0.81 -0.50 -22.60
N SER A 54 -1.04 -1.81 -22.71
CA SER A 54 -2.20 -2.38 -23.37
C SER A 54 -3.41 -2.38 -22.44
N GLU A 55 -4.59 -2.03 -22.96
CA GLU A 55 -5.83 -2.14 -22.20
C GLU A 55 -6.08 -3.57 -21.71
N MET A 56 -6.51 -3.69 -20.45
CA MET A 56 -6.93 -4.96 -19.87
C MET A 56 -8.45 -5.08 -19.94
N ASN A 57 -8.94 -6.23 -20.40
CA ASN A 57 -10.35 -6.56 -20.18
C ASN A 57 -10.62 -6.84 -18.68
N TRP A 58 -11.89 -6.83 -18.28
CA TRP A 58 -12.25 -6.99 -16.87
C TRP A 58 -11.73 -8.30 -16.24
N LYS A 59 -11.63 -9.39 -17.01
CA LYS A 59 -11.12 -10.68 -16.53
C LYS A 59 -9.61 -10.62 -16.30
N GLN A 60 -8.88 -9.99 -17.21
CA GLN A 60 -7.44 -9.76 -17.08
C GLN A 60 -7.15 -8.88 -15.87
N TYR A 61 -7.91 -7.79 -15.71
CA TYR A 61 -7.78 -6.88 -14.58
C TYR A 61 -8.07 -7.59 -13.24
N ALA A 62 -9.19 -8.32 -13.15
CA ALA A 62 -9.53 -9.07 -11.95
C ALA A 62 -8.47 -10.13 -11.59
N LYS A 63 -7.95 -10.84 -12.59
CA LYS A 63 -6.85 -11.80 -12.38
C LYS A 63 -5.57 -11.11 -11.92
N ALA A 64 -5.19 -10.01 -12.56
CA ALA A 64 -4.00 -9.25 -12.18
C ALA A 64 -4.11 -8.74 -10.74
N LEU A 65 -5.27 -8.20 -10.38
CA LEU A 65 -5.56 -7.73 -9.02
C LEU A 65 -5.50 -8.87 -8.00
N LEU A 66 -6.12 -10.02 -8.27
CA LEU A 66 -6.09 -11.15 -7.32
C LEU A 66 -4.69 -11.75 -7.20
N LEU A 67 -3.98 -11.94 -8.31
CA LEU A 67 -2.63 -12.52 -8.31
C LEU A 67 -1.61 -11.60 -7.65
N SER A 68 -1.68 -10.28 -7.88
CA SER A 68 -0.80 -9.32 -7.21
C SER A 68 -1.04 -9.33 -5.70
N ASN A 69 -2.30 -9.35 -5.27
CA ASN A 69 -2.64 -9.43 -3.86
C ASN A 69 -2.20 -10.75 -3.23
N LEU A 70 -2.38 -11.89 -3.91
CA LEU A 70 -1.91 -13.19 -3.42
C LEU A 70 -0.38 -13.27 -3.36
N ALA A 71 0.34 -12.67 -4.31
CA ALA A 71 1.79 -12.58 -4.28
C ALA A 71 2.26 -11.72 -3.09
N MET A 72 1.65 -10.54 -2.88
CA MET A 72 1.91 -9.69 -1.72
C MET A 72 1.60 -10.42 -0.41
N PHE A 73 0.49 -11.15 -0.34
CA PHE A 73 0.13 -11.98 0.80
C PHE A 73 1.26 -12.97 1.13
N GLY A 74 1.69 -13.75 0.14
CA GLY A 74 2.75 -14.74 0.33
C GLY A 74 4.05 -14.12 0.81
N ILE A 75 4.47 -13.01 0.20
CA ILE A 75 5.69 -12.28 0.58
C ILE A 75 5.58 -11.79 2.03
N CYS A 76 4.52 -11.07 2.38
CA CYS A 76 4.34 -10.53 3.73
C CYS A 76 4.19 -11.63 4.79
N TYR A 77 3.49 -12.73 4.47
CA TYR A 77 3.35 -13.87 5.37
C TYR A 77 4.68 -14.53 5.67
N VAL A 78 5.51 -14.78 4.66
CA VAL A 78 6.86 -15.33 4.84
C VAL A 78 7.70 -14.37 5.69
N ILE A 79 7.71 -13.07 5.37
CA ILE A 79 8.47 -12.07 6.12
C ILE A 79 8.08 -12.07 7.61
N ILE A 80 6.79 -12.01 7.94
CA ILE A 80 6.33 -11.99 9.34
C ILE A 80 6.60 -13.32 10.05
N ARG A 81 6.49 -14.46 9.34
CA ARG A 81 6.79 -15.79 9.90
C ARG A 81 8.27 -16.04 10.15
N PHE A 82 9.14 -15.30 9.49
CA PHE A 82 10.60 -15.38 9.67
C PHE A 82 11.19 -14.11 10.28
N GLN A 83 10.37 -13.17 10.77
CA GLN A 83 10.86 -11.89 11.28
C GLN A 83 11.88 -12.05 12.42
N GLY A 84 11.76 -13.11 13.22
CA GLY A 84 12.66 -13.35 14.33
C GLY A 84 14.09 -13.71 13.91
N VAL A 85 14.28 -14.24 12.70
CA VAL A 85 15.60 -14.58 12.16
C VAL A 85 16.12 -13.54 11.16
N LEU A 86 15.32 -12.53 10.81
CA LEU A 86 15.74 -11.49 9.86
C LEU A 86 16.81 -10.57 10.49
N PRO A 87 17.82 -10.15 9.69
CA PRO A 87 18.78 -9.15 10.14
C PRO A 87 18.04 -7.83 10.39
N GLY A 88 18.36 -7.15 11.50
CA GLY A 88 17.66 -5.93 11.92
C GLY A 88 16.67 -6.10 13.07
N ASN A 89 16.83 -7.16 13.88
CA ASN A 89 16.06 -7.42 15.10
C ASN A 89 16.86 -7.13 16.39
N PRO A 90 17.16 -5.86 16.72
CA PRO A 90 17.88 -5.51 17.94
C PRO A 90 17.06 -5.81 19.21
N GLY A 91 15.73 -5.91 19.09
CA GLY A 91 14.80 -6.18 20.19
C GLY A 91 14.53 -7.67 20.45
N GLY A 92 15.08 -8.58 19.64
CA GLY A 92 14.86 -10.02 19.80
C GLY A 92 13.41 -10.46 19.65
N ILE A 93 12.62 -9.76 18.83
CA ILE A 93 11.20 -10.04 18.60
C ILE A 93 11.04 -11.41 17.95
N ASP A 94 10.24 -12.29 18.56
CA ASP A 94 9.95 -13.61 18.03
C ASP A 94 9.06 -13.58 16.79
N SER A 95 9.06 -14.69 16.05
CA SER A 95 8.19 -14.84 14.89
C SER A 95 6.73 -15.03 15.33
N MET A 96 5.79 -14.31 14.71
CA MET A 96 4.37 -14.41 15.06
C MET A 96 3.81 -15.81 14.86
N ASP A 97 2.90 -16.25 15.73
CA ASP A 97 2.13 -17.48 15.54
C ASP A 97 1.48 -17.55 14.13
N PRO A 98 1.42 -18.72 13.47
CA PRO A 98 0.86 -18.85 12.13
C PRO A 98 -0.53 -18.26 11.93
N LEU A 99 -1.44 -18.36 12.91
CA LEU A 99 -2.79 -17.82 12.82
C LEU A 99 -2.81 -16.30 12.97
N LEU A 100 -1.97 -15.77 13.86
CA LEU A 100 -1.80 -14.34 14.04
C LEU A 100 -1.18 -13.71 12.79
N ALA A 101 -0.10 -14.30 12.27
CA ALA A 101 0.53 -13.85 11.02
C ALA A 101 -0.45 -13.86 9.84
N PHE A 102 -1.29 -14.91 9.74
CA PHE A 102 -2.32 -14.98 8.71
C PHE A 102 -3.35 -13.85 8.85
N ASN A 103 -3.85 -13.61 10.06
CA ASN A 103 -4.81 -12.55 10.33
C ASN A 103 -4.22 -11.17 10.02
N THR A 104 -3.01 -10.90 10.50
CA THR A 104 -2.31 -9.63 10.29
C THR A 104 -2.10 -9.36 8.81
N VAL A 105 -1.51 -10.29 8.05
CA VAL A 105 -1.25 -10.11 6.62
C VAL A 105 -2.56 -9.95 5.85
N SER A 106 -3.58 -10.75 6.17
CA SER A 106 -4.91 -10.62 5.55
C SER A 106 -5.46 -9.21 5.77
N SER A 107 -5.34 -8.69 7.00
CA SER A 107 -5.90 -7.39 7.36
C SER A 107 -5.23 -6.23 6.63
N PHE A 108 -3.91 -6.25 6.48
CA PHE A 108 -3.19 -5.24 5.69
C PHE A 108 -3.53 -5.36 4.21
N LEU A 109 -3.60 -6.58 3.68
CA LEU A 109 -3.94 -6.81 2.28
C LEU A 109 -5.36 -6.35 1.93
N THR A 110 -6.32 -6.57 2.83
CA THR A 110 -7.70 -6.10 2.68
C THR A 110 -7.89 -4.64 3.11
N ASN A 111 -6.80 -3.91 3.36
CA ASN A 111 -6.78 -2.51 3.79
C ASN A 111 -7.67 -2.23 5.02
N THR A 112 -7.81 -3.25 5.88
CA THR A 112 -8.59 -3.18 7.13
C THR A 112 -7.71 -2.68 8.27
N ASN A 113 -6.43 -3.06 8.27
CA ASN A 113 -5.43 -2.64 9.26
C ASN A 113 -5.84 -2.94 10.72
N LEU A 114 -6.52 -4.06 10.93
CA LEU A 114 -6.85 -4.64 12.22
C LEU A 114 -5.59 -5.22 12.87
N GLN A 115 -5.37 -4.86 14.13
CA GLN A 115 -4.17 -5.25 14.86
C GLN A 115 -4.56 -6.00 16.13
N HIS A 116 -4.25 -7.30 16.16
CA HIS A 116 -4.38 -8.17 17.34
C HIS A 116 -3.03 -8.42 18.03
N TYR A 117 -2.06 -7.54 17.78
CA TYR A 117 -0.71 -7.56 18.35
C TYR A 117 -0.35 -6.14 18.80
N SER A 118 0.61 -6.01 19.72
CA SER A 118 1.20 -4.71 20.07
C SER A 118 2.31 -4.37 19.07
N GLY A 119 2.24 -3.21 18.40
CA GLY A 119 3.22 -2.81 17.39
C GLY A 119 4.67 -2.81 17.90
N GLU A 120 4.88 -2.36 19.14
CA GLU A 120 6.22 -2.26 19.76
C GLU A 120 6.83 -3.60 20.16
N SER A 121 6.02 -4.66 20.29
CA SER A 121 6.45 -5.97 20.79
C SER A 121 6.17 -7.13 19.82
N GLY A 122 5.40 -6.87 18.77
CA GLY A 122 4.92 -7.87 17.82
C GLY A 122 5.53 -7.76 16.43
N LEU A 123 6.09 -6.60 16.04
CA LEU A 123 6.69 -6.38 14.73
C LEU A 123 8.08 -5.76 14.82
N LEU A 124 8.97 -6.19 13.93
CA LEU A 124 10.28 -5.58 13.72
C LEU A 124 10.14 -4.08 13.43
N TYR A 125 11.07 -3.24 13.92
CA TYR A 125 11.08 -1.79 13.66
C TYR A 125 11.13 -1.42 12.16
N LEU A 126 11.59 -2.33 11.30
CA LEU A 126 11.55 -2.16 9.84
C LEU A 126 10.11 -2.19 9.27
N PHE A 127 9.17 -2.78 10.01
CA PHE A 127 7.78 -3.05 9.58
C PHE A 127 6.74 -2.28 10.41
N VAL A 128 7.18 -1.47 11.38
CA VAL A 128 6.36 -0.49 12.12
C VAL A 128 6.42 0.84 11.37
#